data_AF-A0A5B9FHH9-F1
#
_entry.id   AF-A0A5B9FHH9-F1
#
_cell.length_a   1.000
_cell.length_b   1.000
_cell.length_c   1.000
_cell.angle_alpha   90.00
_cell.angle_beta   90.00
_cell.angle_gamma   90.00
#
_symmetry.space_group_name_H-M   'P 1'
#
loop_
_entity.id
_entity.type
_entity.pdbx_description
1 polymer ?
#
loop_
_entity_poly.entity_id
_entity_poly.type
_entity_poly.pdbx_seq_one_letter_code
_entity_poly.pdbx_strand_id
1 'polypeptide(L)'
;MRKRSSPQSDEPGRIEPLAKLPVFWNLSEKRVVIAGGSDAAAWKAELLAACGALVDVYAEAEGIGAAMQDLVIAEKVTILNQPWHIGMFHGASMAIADCDSDDEARAFSCAALAAGVPFNVIDKPAYCQFQFGSIVNRSPVILSISTDGAAPILAQAIRRRVETLLPPSLKDWAMLAQTLRATVNSQLEPGPKRRAFWERFVDRCFSSTKVPGEDDRQGLISDVETLCSLPLLGSVTIVGAGPGDAELLTLKAVRCLQAADLILFDEGVSSDVLELARREAKRMLVGADDENAAGRDANLLQLVVGLARTGKRVVLLRAGDPAASATVTDMIEDLQMAGLQVDLVPGISERASRPFVANDLSSDAFKQPITSEALVHTG
;
A
#
# COMPACT_ATOMS: atom_id res chain seq x y z
N MET A 1 5.74 32.88 39.15
CA MET A 1 6.07 32.52 37.75
C MET A 1 5.95 31.00 37.59
N ARG A 2 4.78 30.51 37.13
CA ARG A 2 4.64 29.10 36.70
C ARG A 2 4.97 29.05 35.21
N LYS A 3 6.04 28.34 34.85
CA LYS A 3 6.36 28.05 33.45
C LYS A 3 5.22 27.21 32.87
N ARG A 4 4.51 27.76 31.88
CA ARG A 4 3.63 26.97 31.01
C ARG A 4 4.53 26.04 30.20
N SER A 5 4.43 24.75 30.43
CA SER A 5 4.94 23.74 29.51
C SER A 5 4.13 23.87 28.22
N SER A 6 4.78 24.30 27.15
CA SER A 6 4.27 24.18 25.78
C SER A 6 3.92 22.71 25.51
N PRO A 7 2.76 22.40 24.92
CA PRO A 7 2.51 21.06 24.41
C PRO A 7 3.57 20.80 23.33
N GLN A 8 4.31 19.70 23.46
CA GLN A 8 5.10 19.17 22.35
C GLN A 8 4.11 18.96 21.19
N SER A 9 4.40 19.59 20.06
CA SER A 9 3.78 19.30 18.79
C SER A 9 4.12 17.86 18.44
N ASP A 10 3.22 16.92 18.75
CA ASP A 10 3.15 15.63 18.08
C ASP A 10 2.72 15.92 16.64
N GLU A 11 3.66 16.39 15.81
CA GLU A 11 3.51 16.24 14.37
C GLU A 11 3.60 14.74 14.11
N PRO A 12 2.51 14.05 13.71
CA PRO A 12 2.57 12.64 13.42
C PRO A 12 3.60 12.44 12.31
N GLY A 13 4.72 11.81 12.68
CA GLY A 13 5.76 11.46 11.74
C GLY A 13 5.13 10.67 10.61
N ARG A 14 5.40 11.05 9.36
CA ARG A 14 4.79 10.41 8.17
C ARG A 14 5.01 8.89 8.10
N ILE A 15 5.96 8.35 8.87
CA ILE A 15 6.29 6.93 8.98
C ILE A 15 6.65 6.62 10.44
N GLU A 16 5.90 5.72 11.06
CA GLU A 16 6.21 5.17 12.39
C GLU A 16 7.48 4.28 12.38
N PRO A 17 8.11 4.02 13.55
CA PRO A 17 9.24 3.11 13.64
C PRO A 17 8.94 1.72 13.04
N LEU A 18 9.71 1.30 12.04
CA LEU A 18 9.62 -0.02 11.44
C LEU A 18 10.66 -0.97 12.05
N ALA A 19 10.28 -2.23 12.30
CA ALA A 19 11.20 -3.26 12.80
C ALA A 19 12.34 -3.56 11.83
N LYS A 20 12.05 -3.57 10.51
CA LYS A 20 13.00 -3.83 9.43
C LYS A 20 12.64 -3.00 8.20
N LEU A 21 13.65 -2.70 7.37
CA LEU A 21 13.45 -2.07 6.07
C LEU A 21 13.04 -3.12 5.01
N PRO A 22 11.84 -3.03 4.40
CA PRO A 22 11.45 -3.91 3.31
C PRO A 22 12.11 -3.45 1.99
N VAL A 23 12.98 -4.26 1.43
CA VAL A 23 13.66 -3.99 0.14
C VAL A 23 13.47 -5.15 -0.84
N PHE A 24 13.29 -4.81 -2.11
CA PHE A 24 13.39 -5.77 -3.21
C PHE A 24 14.78 -5.65 -3.84
N TRP A 25 15.56 -6.73 -3.77
CA TRP A 25 16.93 -6.76 -4.24
C TRP A 25 17.02 -7.37 -5.63
N ASN A 26 17.56 -6.62 -6.61
CA ASN A 26 17.81 -7.16 -7.94
C ASN A 26 19.10 -8.01 -7.97
N LEU A 27 18.95 -9.29 -8.27
CA LEU A 27 20.05 -10.26 -8.34
C LEU A 27 20.35 -10.75 -9.76
N SER A 28 19.70 -10.18 -10.79
CA SER A 28 19.95 -10.56 -12.18
C SER A 28 21.43 -10.40 -12.52
N GLU A 29 22.04 -11.52 -12.94
CA GLU A 29 23.47 -11.64 -13.30
C GLU A 29 24.43 -11.29 -12.15
N LYS A 30 23.96 -11.29 -10.90
CA LYS A 30 24.80 -11.04 -9.71
C LYS A 30 25.27 -12.35 -9.13
N ARG A 31 26.55 -12.37 -8.74
CA ARG A 31 27.15 -13.48 -8.02
C ARG A 31 26.61 -13.52 -6.58
N VAL A 32 26.12 -14.68 -6.17
CA VAL A 32 25.68 -14.96 -4.80
C VAL A 32 26.38 -16.22 -4.33
N VAL A 33 26.89 -16.20 -3.11
CA VAL A 33 27.65 -17.32 -2.55
C VAL A 33 26.92 -17.98 -1.41
N ILE A 34 26.99 -19.31 -1.34
CA ILE A 34 26.37 -20.11 -0.28
C ILE A 34 27.44 -20.99 0.34
N ALA A 35 27.59 -20.91 1.66
CA ALA A 35 28.40 -21.86 2.45
C ALA A 35 27.48 -22.98 2.96
N GLY A 36 27.76 -24.23 2.58
CA GLY A 36 26.96 -25.39 2.95
C GLY A 36 26.08 -25.92 1.80
N GLY A 37 25.99 -27.25 1.71
CA GLY A 37 25.31 -27.98 0.64
C GLY A 37 24.01 -28.67 1.08
N SER A 38 23.50 -28.35 2.27
CA SER A 38 22.33 -29.02 2.84
C SER A 38 21.02 -28.76 2.08
N ASP A 39 19.99 -29.54 2.38
CA ASP A 39 18.64 -29.30 1.85
C ASP A 39 18.04 -27.98 2.38
N ALA A 40 18.47 -27.51 3.55
CA ALA A 40 18.06 -26.21 4.09
C ALA A 40 18.64 -25.07 3.24
N ALA A 41 19.90 -25.20 2.80
CA ALA A 41 20.54 -24.29 1.86
C ALA A 41 19.94 -24.37 0.46
N ALA A 42 19.51 -25.56 0.01
CA ALA A 42 18.96 -25.78 -1.34
C ALA A 42 17.75 -24.88 -1.64
N TRP A 43 16.79 -24.75 -0.74
CA TRP A 43 15.64 -23.86 -0.94
C TRP A 43 16.07 -22.38 -1.14
N LYS A 44 17.08 -21.92 -0.40
CA LYS A 44 17.62 -20.55 -0.56
C LYS A 44 18.35 -20.40 -1.89
N ALA A 45 19.13 -21.40 -2.26
CA ALA A 45 19.84 -21.44 -3.54
C ALA A 45 18.86 -21.36 -4.71
N GLU A 46 17.78 -22.15 -4.67
CA GLU A 46 16.73 -22.12 -5.70
C GLU A 46 16.05 -20.75 -5.79
N LEU A 47 15.70 -20.14 -4.65
CA LEU A 47 15.08 -18.82 -4.61
C LEU A 47 15.98 -17.76 -5.25
N LEU A 48 17.28 -17.77 -4.92
CA LEU A 48 18.25 -16.81 -5.47
C LEU A 48 18.46 -17.03 -6.97
N ALA A 49 18.60 -18.28 -7.41
CA ALA A 49 18.71 -18.63 -8.82
C ALA A 49 17.45 -18.21 -9.61
N ALA A 50 16.26 -18.39 -9.02
CA ALA A 50 15.00 -17.93 -9.62
C ALA A 50 14.90 -16.40 -9.75
N CYS A 51 15.70 -15.65 -8.98
CA CYS A 51 15.87 -14.20 -9.13
C CYS A 51 16.93 -13.81 -10.18
N GLY A 52 17.54 -14.78 -10.87
CA GLY A 52 18.57 -14.57 -11.90
C GLY A 52 20.00 -14.47 -11.36
N ALA A 53 20.24 -14.88 -10.10
CA ALA A 53 21.58 -14.89 -9.52
C ALA A 53 22.45 -16.00 -10.11
N LEU A 54 23.76 -15.75 -10.19
CA LEU A 54 24.79 -16.76 -10.39
C LEU A 54 25.17 -17.31 -9.02
N VAL A 55 24.65 -18.48 -8.67
CA VAL A 55 24.77 -19.06 -7.32
C VAL A 55 25.94 -20.03 -7.25
N ASP A 56 26.97 -19.67 -6.48
CA ASP A 56 28.12 -20.53 -6.17
C ASP A 56 27.94 -21.15 -4.79
N VAL A 57 27.94 -22.48 -4.71
CA VAL A 57 27.77 -23.24 -3.47
C VAL A 57 29.12 -23.85 -3.06
N TYR A 58 29.64 -23.44 -1.91
CA TYR A 58 30.85 -23.96 -1.29
C TYR A 58 30.47 -25.08 -0.34
N ALA A 59 30.65 -26.32 -0.78
CA ALA A 59 30.35 -27.51 -0.01
C ALA A 59 31.22 -28.68 -0.49
N GLU A 60 31.65 -29.53 0.44
CA GLU A 60 32.32 -30.78 0.09
C GLU A 60 31.31 -31.81 -0.41
N ALA A 61 31.74 -32.73 -1.28
CA ALA A 61 30.88 -33.72 -1.94
C ALA A 61 30.01 -34.55 -0.96
N GLU A 62 30.52 -34.83 0.24
CA GLU A 62 29.80 -35.58 1.27
C GLU A 62 28.68 -34.77 1.94
N GLY A 63 28.74 -33.43 1.88
CA GLY A 63 27.79 -32.52 2.49
C GLY A 63 26.68 -32.01 1.56
N ILE A 64 26.55 -32.58 0.34
CA ILE A 64 25.55 -32.15 -0.64
C ILE A 64 24.27 -32.98 -0.47
N GLY A 65 23.21 -32.32 0.03
CA GLY A 65 21.87 -32.90 0.15
C GLY A 65 21.21 -33.20 -1.19
N ALA A 66 20.19 -34.05 -1.19
CA ALA A 66 19.50 -34.48 -2.41
C ALA A 66 18.85 -33.31 -3.15
N ALA A 67 18.23 -32.37 -2.43
CA ALA A 67 17.59 -31.22 -3.05
C ALA A 67 18.61 -30.28 -3.70
N MET A 68 19.82 -30.18 -3.13
CA MET A 68 20.91 -29.39 -3.73
C MET A 68 21.42 -30.06 -5.02
N GLN A 69 21.54 -31.40 -5.03
CA GLN A 69 21.95 -32.15 -6.22
C GLN A 69 20.97 -31.93 -7.39
N ASP A 70 19.67 -31.91 -7.12
CA ASP A 70 18.66 -31.62 -8.16
C ASP A 70 18.86 -30.24 -8.80
N LEU A 71 19.26 -29.23 -8.02
CA LEU A 71 19.55 -27.88 -8.53
C LEU A 71 20.80 -27.84 -9.41
N VAL A 72 21.81 -28.65 -9.08
CA VAL A 72 23.02 -28.78 -9.89
C VAL A 72 22.71 -29.43 -11.22
N ILE A 73 21.95 -30.53 -11.21
CA ILE A 73 21.51 -31.24 -12.42
C ILE A 73 20.68 -30.32 -13.32
N ALA A 74 19.87 -29.46 -12.71
CA ALA A 74 19.08 -28.45 -13.43
C ALA A 74 19.91 -27.23 -13.87
N GLU A 75 21.23 -27.22 -13.68
CA GLU A 75 22.16 -26.12 -14.01
C GLU A 75 21.77 -24.77 -13.36
N LYS A 76 21.05 -24.81 -12.22
CA LYS A 76 20.63 -23.61 -11.48
C LYS A 76 21.71 -23.06 -10.57
N VAL A 77 22.66 -23.91 -10.14
CA VAL A 77 23.71 -23.58 -9.17
C VAL A 77 25.04 -24.21 -9.60
N THR A 78 26.15 -23.60 -9.21
CA THR A 78 27.51 -24.14 -9.42
C THR A 78 28.08 -24.61 -8.09
N ILE A 79 28.48 -25.88 -7.99
CA ILE A 79 29.15 -26.39 -6.79
C ILE A 79 30.66 -26.24 -6.91
N LEU A 80 31.25 -25.71 -5.85
CA LEU A 80 32.67 -25.63 -5.62
C LEU A 80 33.02 -26.62 -4.50
N ASN A 81 33.63 -27.74 -4.86
CA ASN A 81 33.97 -28.84 -3.95
C ASN A 81 35.13 -28.48 -3.01
N GLN A 82 34.84 -27.59 -2.07
CA GLN A 82 35.77 -27.09 -1.05
C GLN A 82 34.97 -26.42 0.07
N PRO A 83 35.52 -26.36 1.30
CA PRO A 83 34.91 -25.59 2.37
C PRO A 83 34.89 -24.10 2.03
N TRP A 84 33.97 -23.39 2.67
CA TRP A 84 33.91 -21.94 2.57
C TRP A 84 35.17 -21.31 3.15
N HIS A 85 35.61 -20.20 2.57
CA HIS A 85 36.78 -19.45 3.01
C HIS A 85 36.62 -17.97 2.66
N ILE A 86 37.41 -17.09 3.27
CA ILE A 86 37.28 -15.63 3.13
C ILE A 86 37.33 -15.12 1.67
N GLY A 87 37.96 -15.88 0.76
CA GLY A 87 38.02 -15.55 -0.67
C GLY A 87 36.67 -15.63 -1.37
N MET A 88 35.70 -16.38 -0.82
CA MET A 88 34.38 -16.56 -1.42
C MET A 88 33.62 -15.24 -1.59
N PHE A 89 33.83 -14.28 -0.69
CA PHE A 89 33.09 -13.01 -0.66
C PHE A 89 33.50 -12.06 -1.79
N HIS A 90 34.63 -12.32 -2.46
CA HIS A 90 35.11 -11.44 -3.52
C HIS A 90 34.11 -11.34 -4.68
N GLY A 91 33.60 -10.13 -4.94
CA GLY A 91 32.63 -9.87 -6.00
C GLY A 91 31.23 -10.44 -5.76
N ALA A 92 30.96 -11.01 -4.58
CA ALA A 92 29.64 -11.48 -4.20
C ALA A 92 28.72 -10.30 -3.83
N SER A 93 27.49 -10.30 -4.32
CA SER A 93 26.48 -9.31 -3.94
C SER A 93 25.75 -9.68 -2.66
N MET A 94 25.77 -10.97 -2.29
CA MET A 94 25.10 -11.53 -1.12
C MET A 94 25.76 -12.85 -0.74
N ALA A 95 25.72 -13.20 0.55
CA ALA A 95 26.20 -14.47 1.06
C ALA A 95 25.14 -15.16 1.95
N ILE A 96 25.03 -16.48 1.86
CA ILE A 96 24.22 -17.30 2.77
C ILE A 96 25.12 -18.36 3.39
N ALA A 97 24.89 -18.71 4.65
CA ALA A 97 25.53 -19.88 5.24
C ALA A 97 24.51 -20.78 5.94
N ASP A 98 24.74 -22.08 5.80
CA ASP A 98 24.24 -23.08 6.72
C ASP A 98 25.40 -23.53 7.61
N CYS A 99 25.37 -23.13 8.88
CA CYS A 99 26.48 -23.37 9.82
C CYS A 99 26.02 -24.32 10.92
N ASP A 100 26.83 -25.35 11.20
CA ASP A 100 26.51 -26.36 12.21
C ASP A 100 26.60 -25.79 13.63
N SER A 101 27.50 -24.83 13.85
CA SER A 101 27.81 -24.26 15.17
C SER A 101 27.68 -22.74 15.22
N ASP A 102 27.50 -22.21 16.42
CA ASP A 102 27.51 -20.76 16.67
C ASP A 102 28.90 -20.16 16.44
N ASP A 103 29.96 -20.92 16.67
CA ASP A 103 31.33 -20.49 16.39
C ASP A 103 31.59 -20.33 14.90
N GLU A 104 31.10 -21.26 14.09
CA GLU A 104 31.16 -21.16 12.64
C GLU A 104 30.30 -20.00 12.12
N ALA A 105 29.06 -19.85 12.62
CA ALA A 105 28.18 -18.74 12.26
C ALA A 105 28.81 -17.37 12.60
N ARG A 106 29.50 -17.28 13.75
CA ARG A 106 30.27 -16.10 14.15
C ARG A 106 31.46 -15.86 13.21
N ALA A 107 32.21 -16.90 12.85
CA ALA A 107 33.32 -16.78 11.92
C ALA A 107 32.86 -16.30 10.53
N PHE A 108 31.79 -16.89 10.00
CA PHE A 108 31.19 -16.53 8.72
C PHE A 108 30.68 -15.09 8.72
N SER A 109 29.90 -14.70 9.75
CA SER A 109 29.38 -13.34 9.88
C SER A 109 30.49 -12.30 10.01
N CYS A 110 31.54 -12.55 10.79
CA CYS A 110 32.71 -11.67 10.87
C CYS A 110 33.43 -11.52 9.53
N ALA A 111 33.61 -12.63 8.79
CA ALA A 111 34.27 -12.59 7.49
C ALA A 111 33.45 -11.84 6.43
N ALA A 112 32.14 -12.08 6.38
CA ALA A 112 31.23 -11.38 5.48
C ALA A 112 31.14 -9.87 5.80
N LEU A 113 31.09 -9.52 7.09
CA LEU A 113 31.16 -8.13 7.56
C LEU A 113 32.44 -7.44 7.08
N ALA A 114 33.59 -8.08 7.27
CA ALA A 114 34.88 -7.54 6.86
C ALA A 114 34.98 -7.34 5.34
N ALA A 115 34.31 -8.18 4.55
CA ALA A 115 34.24 -8.07 3.10
C ALA A 115 33.18 -7.07 2.60
N GLY A 116 32.33 -6.54 3.49
CA GLY A 116 31.21 -5.66 3.11
C GLY A 116 30.09 -6.36 2.34
N VAL A 117 30.01 -7.69 2.44
CA VAL A 117 29.00 -8.50 1.73
C VAL A 117 27.82 -8.78 2.66
N PRO A 118 26.58 -8.42 2.29
CA PRO A 118 25.44 -8.70 3.14
C PRO A 118 25.12 -10.18 3.25
N PHE A 119 24.80 -10.63 4.47
CA PHE A 119 24.72 -12.05 4.77
C PHE A 119 23.51 -12.47 5.61
N ASN A 120 23.15 -13.75 5.46
CA ASN A 120 22.14 -14.46 6.23
C ASN A 120 22.67 -15.83 6.63
N VAL A 121 22.51 -16.21 7.90
CA VAL A 121 22.82 -17.55 8.40
C VAL A 121 21.51 -18.28 8.71
N ILE A 122 21.33 -19.45 8.10
CA ILE A 122 20.12 -20.26 8.22
C ILE A 122 19.93 -20.67 9.68
N ASP A 123 18.67 -20.59 10.16
CA ASP A 123 18.24 -20.92 11.52
C ASP A 123 18.97 -20.20 12.68
N LYS A 124 19.79 -19.20 12.36
CA LYS A 124 20.62 -18.45 13.31
C LYS A 124 20.41 -16.93 13.19
N PRO A 125 19.21 -16.41 13.55
CA PRO A 125 18.82 -15.02 13.30
C PRO A 125 19.72 -13.97 13.99
N ALA A 126 20.40 -14.33 15.09
CA ALA A 126 21.36 -13.45 15.77
C ALA A 126 22.60 -13.12 14.92
N TYR A 127 22.87 -13.94 13.90
CA TYR A 127 24.02 -13.80 12.99
C TYR A 127 23.57 -13.39 11.58
N CYS A 128 22.45 -12.67 11.45
CA CYS A 128 21.89 -12.25 10.17
C CYS A 128 21.87 -10.71 10.04
N GLN A 129 22.29 -10.18 8.89
CA GLN A 129 22.06 -8.77 8.55
C GLN A 129 20.67 -8.52 7.94
N PHE A 130 20.16 -9.51 7.22
CA PHE A 130 18.83 -9.48 6.63
C PHE A 130 18.12 -10.82 6.85
N GLN A 131 16.80 -10.81 6.65
CA GLN A 131 15.95 -11.98 6.81
C GLN A 131 15.10 -12.17 5.57
N PHE A 132 14.79 -13.43 5.26
CA PHE A 132 13.82 -13.77 4.24
C PHE A 132 12.42 -13.82 4.86
N GLY A 133 11.49 -13.04 4.32
CA GLY A 133 10.07 -13.12 4.67
C GLY A 133 9.37 -14.30 4.00
N SER A 134 8.11 -14.51 4.35
CA SER A 134 7.20 -15.34 3.55
C SER A 134 6.89 -14.63 2.24
N ILE A 135 7.06 -15.32 1.11
CA ILE A 135 6.92 -14.73 -0.23
C ILE A 135 5.64 -15.25 -0.88
N VAL A 136 4.83 -14.32 -1.40
CA VAL A 136 3.79 -14.62 -2.40
C VAL A 136 4.34 -14.24 -3.76
N ASN A 137 4.51 -15.23 -4.63
CA ASN A 137 5.05 -15.05 -5.97
C ASN A 137 3.92 -15.05 -7.02
N ARG A 138 3.76 -13.90 -7.69
CA ARG A 138 2.96 -13.70 -8.91
C ARG A 138 3.81 -12.90 -9.92
N SER A 139 5.10 -13.23 -10.01
CA SER A 139 6.11 -12.46 -10.75
C SER A 139 5.58 -12.00 -12.11
N PRO A 140 5.68 -10.70 -12.43
CA PRO A 140 6.52 -9.69 -11.77
C PRO A 140 5.93 -9.06 -10.49
N VAL A 141 4.72 -9.46 -10.05
CA VAL A 141 4.17 -9.00 -8.77
C VAL A 141 4.66 -9.90 -7.63
N ILE A 142 5.36 -9.32 -6.67
CA ILE A 142 5.92 -10.04 -5.53
C ILE A 142 5.48 -9.34 -4.25
N LEU A 143 4.98 -10.12 -3.28
CA LEU A 143 4.76 -9.65 -1.92
C LEU A 143 5.68 -10.41 -0.96
N SER A 144 6.29 -9.67 -0.03
CA SER A 144 7.06 -10.23 1.08
C SER A 144 6.38 -9.87 2.40
N ILE A 145 6.26 -10.86 3.29
CA ILE A 145 5.63 -10.74 4.61
C ILE A 145 6.69 -11.07 5.66
N SER A 146 6.97 -10.13 6.55
CA SER A 146 7.87 -10.34 7.69
C SER A 146 7.12 -10.20 9.01
N THR A 147 7.47 -11.04 9.97
CA THR A 147 7.04 -10.95 11.38
C THR A 147 8.22 -10.73 12.32
N ASP A 148 9.38 -10.30 11.79
CA ASP A 148 10.65 -10.15 12.51
C ASP A 148 11.03 -11.39 13.33
N GLY A 149 10.69 -12.58 12.81
CA GLY A 149 10.91 -13.86 13.47
C GLY A 149 9.95 -14.19 14.62
N ALA A 150 9.07 -13.28 15.05
CA ALA A 150 8.21 -13.47 16.21
C ALA A 150 7.13 -14.54 16.03
N ALA A 151 6.63 -14.72 14.81
CA ALA A 151 5.55 -15.67 14.54
C ALA A 151 5.58 -16.21 13.10
N PRO A 152 6.30 -17.31 12.83
CA PRO A 152 6.32 -17.96 11.52
C PRO A 152 4.93 -18.44 11.06
N ILE A 153 4.12 -18.95 11.99
CA ILE A 153 2.75 -19.43 11.71
C ILE A 153 1.84 -18.26 11.28
N LEU A 154 1.99 -17.09 11.91
CA LEU A 154 1.25 -15.88 11.53
C LEU A 154 1.62 -15.44 10.11
N ALA A 155 2.91 -15.42 9.77
CA ALA A 155 3.36 -15.09 8.42
C ALA A 155 2.75 -16.05 7.37
N GLN A 156 2.66 -17.34 7.67
CA GLN A 156 2.01 -18.33 6.81
C GLN A 156 0.49 -18.12 6.69
N ALA A 157 -0.18 -17.69 7.77
CA ALA A 157 -1.61 -17.40 7.74
C ALA A 157 -1.92 -16.15 6.89
N ILE A 158 -1.11 -15.09 7.03
CA ILE A 158 -1.19 -13.89 6.18
C ILE A 158 -0.94 -14.26 4.73
N ARG A 159 0.12 -15.04 4.44
CA ARG A 159 0.44 -15.53 3.10
C ARG A 159 -0.75 -16.23 2.46
N ARG A 160 -1.36 -17.18 3.17
CA ARG A 160 -2.54 -17.93 2.68
C ARG A 160 -3.70 -17.01 2.34
N ARG A 161 -4.02 -16.03 3.20
CA ARG A 161 -5.10 -15.06 2.93
C ARG A 161 -4.78 -14.18 1.71
N VAL A 162 -3.56 -13.70 1.59
CA VAL A 162 -3.17 -12.89 0.43
C VAL A 162 -3.20 -13.70 -0.86
N GLU A 163 -2.72 -14.94 -0.85
CA GLU A 163 -2.78 -15.84 -2.02
C GLU A 163 -4.21 -16.05 -2.53
N THR A 164 -5.21 -16.03 -1.64
CA THR A 164 -6.63 -16.11 -2.04
C THR A 164 -7.19 -14.82 -2.61
N LEU A 165 -6.61 -13.66 -2.26
CA LEU A 165 -7.04 -12.35 -2.75
C LEU A 165 -6.40 -11.97 -4.09
N LEU A 166 -5.23 -12.53 -4.40
CA LEU A 166 -4.49 -12.22 -5.62
C LEU A 166 -4.83 -13.19 -6.76
N PRO A 167 -5.45 -12.71 -7.87
CA PRO A 167 -5.77 -13.56 -9.01
C PRO A 167 -4.54 -14.28 -9.59
N PRO A 168 -4.66 -15.54 -10.05
CA PRO A 168 -3.56 -16.23 -10.74
C PRO A 168 -3.09 -15.49 -12.00
N SER A 169 -4.01 -14.84 -12.72
CA SER A 169 -3.76 -14.06 -13.94
C SER A 169 -2.99 -12.75 -13.71
N LEU A 170 -2.72 -12.37 -12.46
CA LEU A 170 -2.04 -11.13 -12.11
C LEU A 170 -0.65 -11.01 -12.77
N LYS A 171 0.03 -12.14 -12.95
CA LYS A 171 1.29 -12.20 -13.71
C LYS A 171 1.11 -11.67 -15.13
N ASP A 172 0.10 -12.15 -15.83
CA ASP A 172 -0.18 -11.81 -17.24
C ASP A 172 -0.64 -10.36 -17.38
N TRP A 173 -1.47 -9.88 -16.46
CA TRP A 173 -1.82 -8.48 -16.36
C TRP A 173 -0.59 -7.60 -16.14
N ALA A 174 0.30 -7.96 -15.21
CA ALA A 174 1.50 -7.16 -14.97
C ALA A 174 2.48 -7.17 -16.16
N MET A 175 2.58 -8.27 -16.92
CA MET A 175 3.32 -8.30 -18.19
C MET A 175 2.66 -7.38 -19.23
N LEU A 176 1.33 -7.42 -19.38
CA LEU A 176 0.59 -6.51 -20.26
C LEU A 176 0.85 -5.04 -19.87
N ALA A 177 0.81 -4.71 -18.58
CA ALA A 177 1.13 -3.37 -18.08
C ALA A 177 2.53 -2.91 -18.48
N GLN A 178 3.54 -3.78 -18.40
CA GLN A 178 4.90 -3.46 -18.84
C GLN A 178 4.97 -3.13 -20.33
N THR A 179 4.25 -3.88 -21.18
CA THR A 179 4.21 -3.61 -22.63
C THR A 179 3.49 -2.31 -22.95
N LEU A 180 2.41 -1.97 -22.22
CA LEU A 180 1.62 -0.76 -22.46
C LEU A 180 2.23 0.49 -21.83
N ARG A 181 3.10 0.33 -20.81
CA ARG A 181 3.69 1.46 -20.06
C ARG A 181 4.36 2.49 -20.96
N ALA A 182 5.08 2.06 -22.00
CA ALA A 182 5.74 2.96 -22.94
C ALA A 182 4.71 3.82 -23.69
N THR A 183 3.67 3.19 -24.25
CA THR A 183 2.58 3.86 -24.97
C THR A 183 1.79 4.82 -24.06
N VAL A 184 1.48 4.40 -22.83
CA VAL A 184 0.76 5.23 -21.86
C VAL A 184 1.59 6.45 -21.48
N ASN A 185 2.90 6.28 -21.26
CA ASN A 185 3.78 7.37 -20.88
C ASN A 185 4.01 8.38 -22.01
N SER A 186 3.95 7.97 -23.28
CA SER A 186 4.09 8.86 -24.43
C SER A 186 2.80 9.62 -24.77
N GLN A 187 1.63 9.06 -24.47
CA GLN A 187 0.34 9.68 -24.79
C GLN A 187 -0.29 10.46 -23.62
N LEU A 188 -0.08 10.04 -22.38
CA LEU A 188 -0.67 10.66 -21.20
C LEU A 188 0.41 11.28 -20.31
N GLU A 189 0.36 12.59 -20.10
CA GLU A 189 1.23 13.30 -19.16
C GLU A 189 1.07 12.77 -17.71
N PRO A 190 2.13 12.86 -16.86
CA PRO A 190 2.02 12.52 -15.45
C PRO A 190 0.90 13.34 -14.79
N GLY A 191 -0.08 12.68 -14.19
CA GLY A 191 -1.19 13.37 -13.54
C GLY A 191 -2.50 12.59 -13.53
N PRO A 192 -3.64 13.29 -13.45
CA PRO A 192 -4.96 12.71 -13.27
C PRO A 192 -5.37 11.71 -14.35
N LYS A 193 -5.12 12.03 -15.63
CA LYS A 193 -5.46 11.15 -16.77
C LYS A 193 -4.69 9.83 -16.73
N ARG A 194 -3.36 9.89 -16.55
CA ARG A 194 -2.51 8.69 -16.42
C ARG A 194 -2.93 7.84 -15.22
N ARG A 195 -3.33 8.47 -14.11
CA ARG A 195 -3.85 7.74 -12.94
C ARG A 195 -5.19 7.05 -13.23
N ALA A 196 -6.13 7.76 -13.82
CA ALA A 196 -7.43 7.20 -14.19
C ALA A 196 -7.29 5.99 -15.13
N PHE A 197 -6.32 6.02 -16.05
CA PHE A 197 -5.96 4.86 -16.86
C PHE A 197 -5.54 3.67 -15.99
N TRP A 198 -4.59 3.86 -15.06
CA TRP A 198 -4.10 2.78 -14.19
C TRP A 198 -5.16 2.27 -13.20
N GLU A 199 -6.08 3.12 -12.75
CA GLU A 199 -7.23 2.69 -11.94
C GLU A 199 -8.15 1.78 -12.75
N ARG A 200 -8.53 2.17 -13.98
CA ARG A 200 -9.32 1.32 -14.88
C ARG A 200 -8.61 0.00 -15.21
N PHE A 201 -7.29 0.06 -15.38
CA PHE A 201 -6.47 -1.13 -15.57
C PHE A 201 -6.55 -2.09 -14.37
N VAL A 202 -6.44 -1.56 -13.15
CA VAL A 202 -6.55 -2.35 -11.91
C VAL A 202 -7.96 -2.93 -11.76
N ASP A 203 -9.01 -2.16 -12.07
CA ASP A 203 -10.39 -2.66 -12.02
C ASP A 203 -10.60 -3.85 -12.96
N ARG A 204 -10.00 -3.84 -14.17
CA ARG A 204 -10.02 -4.99 -15.08
C ARG A 204 -9.22 -6.17 -14.54
N CYS A 205 -8.05 -5.91 -13.97
CA CYS A 205 -7.19 -6.94 -13.38
C CYS A 205 -7.88 -7.73 -12.25
N PHE A 206 -8.74 -7.08 -11.46
CA PHE A 206 -9.43 -7.72 -10.32
C PHE A 206 -10.89 -8.11 -10.60
N SER A 207 -11.50 -7.66 -11.70
CA SER A 207 -12.87 -8.06 -12.07
C SER A 207 -12.96 -9.43 -12.72
N SER A 208 -11.84 -9.98 -13.21
CA SER A 208 -11.78 -11.27 -13.88
C SER A 208 -10.57 -12.08 -13.45
N THR A 209 -10.76 -13.38 -13.25
CA THR A 209 -9.64 -14.33 -13.02
C THR A 209 -9.00 -14.81 -14.32
N LYS A 210 -9.49 -14.36 -15.49
CA LYS A 210 -8.96 -14.75 -16.79
C LYS A 210 -7.65 -14.03 -17.08
N VAL A 211 -6.82 -14.69 -17.87
CA VAL A 211 -5.64 -14.10 -18.52
C VAL A 211 -6.14 -12.99 -19.47
N PRO A 212 -5.53 -11.79 -19.48
CA PRO A 212 -5.94 -10.72 -20.36
C PRO A 212 -5.80 -11.14 -21.83
N GLY A 213 -6.89 -10.95 -22.58
CA GLY A 213 -6.95 -11.25 -24.01
C GLY A 213 -6.66 -10.04 -24.89
N GLU A 214 -6.83 -10.21 -26.20
CA GLU A 214 -6.70 -9.10 -27.16
C GLU A 214 -7.80 -8.05 -26.96
N ASP A 215 -9.01 -8.46 -26.56
CA ASP A 215 -10.10 -7.55 -26.24
C ASP A 215 -9.75 -6.62 -25.08
N ASP A 216 -9.09 -7.13 -24.03
CA ASP A 216 -8.62 -6.34 -22.89
C ASP A 216 -7.56 -5.32 -23.32
N ARG A 217 -6.61 -5.76 -24.18
CA ARG A 217 -5.60 -4.88 -24.76
C ARG A 217 -6.24 -3.76 -25.57
N GLN A 218 -7.18 -4.08 -26.45
CA GLN A 218 -7.86 -3.10 -27.30
C GLN A 218 -8.70 -2.13 -26.45
N GLY A 219 -9.38 -2.63 -25.41
CA GLY A 219 -10.10 -1.79 -24.45
C GLY A 219 -9.19 -0.81 -23.72
N LEU A 220 -7.99 -1.22 -23.33
CA LEU A 220 -7.00 -0.34 -22.68
C LEU A 220 -6.46 0.72 -23.65
N ILE A 221 -6.20 0.37 -24.90
CA ILE A 221 -5.77 1.35 -25.91
C ILE A 221 -6.87 2.39 -26.13
N SER A 222 -8.13 1.96 -26.24
CA SER A 222 -9.29 2.84 -26.34
C SER A 222 -9.46 3.76 -25.11
N ASP A 223 -9.14 3.26 -23.90
CA ASP A 223 -9.13 4.11 -22.70
C ASP A 223 -8.11 5.24 -22.81
N VAL A 224 -6.92 4.99 -23.38
CA VAL A 224 -5.90 6.03 -23.59
C VAL A 224 -6.44 7.12 -24.51
N GLU A 225 -6.99 6.75 -25.66
CA GLU A 225 -7.58 7.68 -26.63
C GLU A 225 -8.72 8.50 -26.01
N THR A 226 -9.59 7.83 -25.27
CA THR A 226 -10.69 8.46 -24.54
C THR A 226 -10.16 9.46 -23.50
N LEU A 227 -9.16 9.09 -22.70
CA LEU A 227 -8.59 9.97 -21.69
C LEU A 227 -7.82 11.14 -22.32
N CYS A 228 -7.21 10.97 -23.49
CA CYS A 228 -6.59 12.06 -24.25
C CYS A 228 -7.62 13.14 -24.61
N SER A 229 -8.80 12.72 -25.11
CA SER A 229 -9.87 13.63 -25.56
C SER A 229 -10.70 14.26 -24.45
N LEU A 230 -10.76 13.65 -23.26
CA LEU A 230 -11.55 14.18 -22.14
C LEU A 230 -10.94 15.48 -21.57
N PRO A 231 -11.76 16.49 -21.23
CA PRO A 231 -11.29 17.68 -20.52
C PRO A 231 -10.78 17.32 -19.11
N LEU A 232 -9.70 17.96 -18.68
CA LEU A 232 -9.11 17.84 -17.34
C LEU A 232 -9.93 18.63 -16.32
N LEU A 233 -11.18 18.23 -16.09
CA LEU A 233 -11.96 18.74 -14.96
C LEU A 233 -11.62 17.92 -13.73
N GLY A 234 -11.09 18.60 -12.71
CA GLY A 234 -10.94 17.99 -11.39
C GLY A 234 -12.31 17.78 -10.74
N SER A 235 -12.32 16.95 -9.71
CA SER A 235 -13.51 16.69 -8.92
C SER A 235 -13.28 17.17 -7.49
N VAL A 236 -14.36 17.64 -6.87
CA VAL A 236 -14.38 17.93 -5.44
C VAL A 236 -15.25 16.88 -4.76
N THR A 237 -14.77 16.29 -3.68
CA THR A 237 -15.56 15.38 -2.86
C THR A 237 -15.54 15.85 -1.43
N ILE A 238 -16.70 16.18 -0.89
CA ILE A 238 -16.85 16.55 0.52
C ILE A 238 -17.13 15.26 1.30
N VAL A 239 -16.31 14.98 2.30
CA VAL A 239 -16.30 13.69 3.00
C VAL A 239 -16.45 13.92 4.50
N GLY A 240 -17.39 13.21 5.12
CA GLY A 240 -17.51 13.14 6.56
C GLY A 240 -16.49 12.19 7.17
N ALA A 241 -15.64 12.70 8.05
CA ALA A 241 -14.66 11.94 8.80
C ALA A 241 -15.28 11.13 9.95
N GLY A 242 -16.55 11.40 10.29
CA GLY A 242 -17.15 10.85 11.50
C GLY A 242 -16.67 11.58 12.77
N PRO A 243 -16.92 11.03 13.96
CA PRO A 243 -16.62 11.67 15.24
C PRO A 243 -15.13 11.62 15.65
N GLY A 244 -14.26 10.99 14.85
CA GLY A 244 -12.82 10.90 15.09
C GLY A 244 -12.25 9.48 15.06
N ASP A 245 -13.04 8.46 15.39
CA ASP A 245 -12.63 7.05 15.27
C ASP A 245 -12.56 6.64 13.79
N ALA A 246 -11.39 6.16 13.35
CA ALA A 246 -11.15 5.73 11.98
C ALA A 246 -12.03 4.53 11.57
N GLU A 247 -12.45 3.69 12.51
CA GLU A 247 -13.38 2.57 12.23
C GLU A 247 -14.80 3.05 11.90
N LEU A 248 -15.14 4.30 12.24
CA LEU A 248 -16.43 4.92 11.97
C LEU A 248 -16.47 5.65 10.61
N LEU A 249 -15.38 5.62 9.84
CA LEU A 249 -15.39 6.07 8.45
C LEU A 249 -16.25 5.14 7.60
N THR A 250 -17.03 5.75 6.71
CA THR A 250 -17.74 4.97 5.70
C THR A 250 -16.75 4.37 4.70
N LEU A 251 -17.07 3.21 4.14
CA LEU A 251 -16.26 2.61 3.08
C LEU A 251 -16.11 3.53 1.85
N LYS A 252 -17.11 4.39 1.57
CA LYS A 252 -17.01 5.39 0.50
C LYS A 252 -15.99 6.47 0.87
N ALA A 253 -15.96 6.93 2.13
CA ALA A 253 -14.98 7.92 2.61
C ALA A 253 -13.54 7.39 2.48
N VAL A 254 -13.27 6.16 2.90
CA VAL A 254 -11.94 5.52 2.75
C VAL A 254 -11.51 5.47 1.29
N ARG A 255 -12.40 5.05 0.38
CA ARG A 255 -12.11 5.03 -1.07
C ARG A 255 -11.79 6.44 -1.61
N CYS A 256 -12.53 7.45 -1.17
CA CYS A 256 -12.27 8.84 -1.56
C CYS A 256 -10.90 9.32 -1.06
N LEU A 257 -10.52 9.02 0.18
CA LEU A 257 -9.22 9.39 0.76
C LEU A 257 -8.04 8.69 0.07
N GLN A 258 -8.22 7.44 -0.35
CA GLN A 258 -7.22 6.69 -1.13
C GLN A 258 -7.09 7.23 -2.56
N ALA A 259 -8.18 7.75 -3.13
CA ALA A 259 -8.19 8.35 -4.47
C ALA A 259 -7.79 9.84 -4.51
N ALA A 260 -7.72 10.54 -3.37
CA ALA A 260 -7.56 12.00 -3.27
C ALA A 260 -6.15 12.50 -3.61
N ASP A 261 -6.01 13.47 -4.51
CA ASP A 261 -4.72 14.11 -4.81
C ASP A 261 -4.33 15.12 -3.73
N LEU A 262 -5.35 15.80 -3.24
CA LEU A 262 -5.30 16.83 -2.22
C LEU A 262 -6.39 16.53 -1.21
N ILE A 263 -6.03 16.59 0.07
CA ILE A 263 -6.96 16.47 1.19
C ILE A 263 -6.85 17.76 1.97
N LEU A 264 -7.91 18.56 1.93
CA LEU A 264 -8.09 19.70 2.82
C LEU A 264 -8.88 19.22 4.02
N PHE A 265 -8.38 19.46 5.22
CA PHE A 265 -9.00 19.01 6.47
C PHE A 265 -8.94 20.10 7.53
N ASP A 266 -9.90 20.09 8.45
CA ASP A 266 -9.94 21.00 9.60
C ASP A 266 -9.32 20.35 10.86
N GLU A 267 -9.16 21.13 11.93
CA GLU A 267 -8.59 20.67 13.21
C GLU A 267 -9.42 19.58 13.90
N GLY A 268 -10.69 19.40 13.52
CA GLY A 268 -11.57 18.37 14.10
C GLY A 268 -11.34 16.97 13.56
N VAL A 269 -10.49 16.82 12.53
CA VAL A 269 -10.16 15.52 11.92
C VAL A 269 -8.98 14.87 12.65
N SER A 270 -9.15 13.62 13.09
CA SER A 270 -8.10 12.87 13.76
C SER A 270 -6.95 12.46 12.83
N SER A 271 -5.76 12.24 13.40
CA SER A 271 -4.59 11.71 12.68
C SER A 271 -4.87 10.35 12.05
N ASP A 272 -5.58 9.47 12.76
CA ASP A 272 -5.83 8.09 12.39
C ASP A 272 -6.68 8.00 11.10
N VAL A 273 -7.64 8.92 10.95
CA VAL A 273 -8.41 9.08 9.70
C VAL A 273 -7.50 9.50 8.54
N LEU A 274 -6.53 10.39 8.79
CA LEU A 274 -5.58 10.85 7.77
C LEU A 274 -4.56 9.77 7.37
N GLU A 275 -4.29 8.79 8.23
CA GLU A 275 -3.40 7.66 7.91
C GLU A 275 -3.99 6.71 6.86
N LEU A 276 -5.32 6.62 6.80
CA LEU A 276 -6.04 5.84 5.78
C LEU A 276 -5.96 6.46 4.38
N ALA A 277 -5.54 7.72 4.29
CA ALA A 277 -5.36 8.40 3.02
C ALA A 277 -4.16 7.87 2.24
N ARG A 278 -4.19 8.07 0.93
CA ARG A 278 -3.05 7.82 0.04
C ARG A 278 -1.77 8.51 0.55
N ARG A 279 -0.65 7.79 0.56
CA ARG A 279 0.66 8.27 1.05
C ARG A 279 1.17 9.49 0.28
N GLU A 280 0.93 9.55 -1.03
CA GLU A 280 1.35 10.64 -1.91
C GLU A 280 0.36 11.82 -1.94
N ALA A 281 -0.79 11.71 -1.25
CA ALA A 281 -1.79 12.76 -1.23
C ALA A 281 -1.25 13.96 -0.45
N LYS A 282 -1.36 15.16 -1.02
CA LYS A 282 -0.98 16.39 -0.32
C LYS A 282 -2.06 16.72 0.70
N ARG A 283 -1.67 16.81 1.97
CA ARG A 283 -2.56 17.15 3.09
C ARG A 283 -2.38 18.63 3.42
N MET A 284 -3.48 19.36 3.54
CA MET A 284 -3.50 20.78 3.85
C MET A 284 -4.49 21.04 4.98
N LEU A 285 -3.98 21.51 6.13
CA LEU A 285 -4.82 21.99 7.21
C LEU A 285 -5.46 23.32 6.77
N VAL A 286 -6.77 23.45 6.93
CA VAL A 286 -7.54 24.65 6.64
C VAL A 286 -8.26 25.14 7.89
N GLY A 287 -8.26 26.46 8.11
CA GLY A 287 -9.01 27.09 9.20
C GLY A 287 -8.20 27.59 10.41
N ALA A 288 -6.86 27.45 10.40
CA ALA A 288 -5.99 27.84 11.52
C ALA A 288 -5.77 29.36 11.69
N ASP A 289 -5.91 30.16 10.62
CA ASP A 289 -5.34 31.53 10.58
C ASP A 289 -6.35 32.70 10.40
N ASP A 290 -7.66 32.46 10.33
CA ASP A 290 -8.65 33.52 10.05
C ASP A 290 -9.69 33.68 11.19
N GLU A 291 -9.72 34.86 11.82
CA GLU A 291 -10.65 35.19 12.93
C GLU A 291 -12.11 35.36 12.49
N ASN A 292 -12.40 35.44 11.18
CA ASN A 292 -13.75 35.65 10.65
C ASN A 292 -14.27 34.43 9.86
N ALA A 293 -15.41 33.86 10.28
CA ALA A 293 -16.01 32.67 9.66
C ALA A 293 -16.40 32.87 8.18
N ALA A 294 -17.01 34.00 7.82
CA ALA A 294 -17.46 34.24 6.45
C ALA A 294 -16.29 34.42 5.46
N GLY A 295 -15.18 35.03 5.91
CA GLY A 295 -13.96 35.16 5.10
C GLY A 295 -13.27 33.82 4.85
N ARG A 296 -13.30 32.92 5.85
CA ARG A 296 -12.73 31.56 5.74
C ARG A 296 -13.37 30.73 4.64
N ASP A 297 -14.69 30.68 4.61
CA ASP A 297 -15.41 29.84 3.65
C ASP A 297 -15.25 30.36 2.22
N ALA A 298 -15.22 31.69 2.02
CA ALA A 298 -14.94 32.29 0.72
C ALA A 298 -13.51 32.01 0.23
N ASN A 299 -12.51 32.12 1.12
CA ASN A 299 -11.11 31.80 0.80
C ASN A 299 -10.95 30.29 0.49
N LEU A 300 -11.60 29.43 1.28
CA LEU A 300 -11.60 27.99 1.07
C LEU A 300 -12.23 27.62 -0.27
N LEU A 301 -13.37 28.22 -0.62
CA LEU A 301 -14.04 27.99 -1.88
C LEU A 301 -13.12 28.36 -3.06
N GLN A 302 -12.50 29.54 -3.04
CA GLN A 302 -11.56 29.97 -4.08
C GLN A 302 -10.36 29.03 -4.20
N LEU A 303 -9.82 28.58 -3.07
CA LEU A 303 -8.72 27.61 -3.02
C LEU A 303 -9.14 26.28 -3.66
N VAL A 304 -10.28 25.72 -3.27
CA VAL A 304 -10.82 24.46 -3.80
C VAL A 304 -11.07 24.57 -5.30
N VAL A 305 -11.67 25.67 -5.76
CA VAL A 305 -11.90 25.92 -7.19
C VAL A 305 -10.58 26.00 -7.95
N GLY A 306 -9.60 26.72 -7.44
CA GLY A 306 -8.26 26.82 -8.04
C GLY A 306 -7.59 25.45 -8.14
N LEU A 307 -7.63 24.65 -7.08
CA LEU A 307 -7.04 23.31 -7.06
C LEU A 307 -7.77 22.33 -7.99
N ALA A 308 -9.09 22.32 -8.00
CA ALA A 308 -9.89 21.45 -8.86
C ALA A 308 -9.72 21.79 -10.34
N ARG A 309 -9.56 23.07 -10.69
CA ARG A 309 -9.24 23.51 -12.07
C ARG A 309 -7.90 23.03 -12.59
N THR A 310 -6.99 22.60 -11.71
CA THR A 310 -5.75 21.90 -12.13
C THR A 310 -5.97 20.43 -12.51
N GLY A 311 -7.23 19.97 -12.53
CA GLY A 311 -7.60 18.60 -12.88
C GLY A 311 -7.48 17.59 -11.72
N LYS A 312 -7.17 18.05 -10.51
CA LYS A 312 -6.91 17.20 -9.35
C LYS A 312 -8.20 16.77 -8.66
N ARG A 313 -8.16 15.60 -7.99
CA ARG A 313 -9.22 15.17 -7.08
C ARG A 313 -8.99 15.80 -5.71
N VAL A 314 -9.85 16.73 -5.35
CA VAL A 314 -9.79 17.49 -4.11
C VAL A 314 -10.79 16.88 -3.13
N VAL A 315 -10.32 16.34 -2.02
CA VAL A 315 -11.18 15.91 -0.91
C VAL A 315 -11.22 16.99 0.15
N LEU A 316 -12.43 17.40 0.51
CA LEU A 316 -12.70 18.27 1.64
C LEU A 316 -13.19 17.39 2.80
N LEU A 317 -12.28 17.07 3.70
CA LEU A 317 -12.55 16.19 4.84
C LEU A 317 -12.98 17.03 6.03
N ARG A 318 -14.22 16.81 6.52
CA ARG A 318 -14.78 17.54 7.66
C ARG A 318 -15.15 16.59 8.78
N ALA A 319 -15.00 17.03 10.03
CA ALA A 319 -15.46 16.29 11.19
C ALA A 319 -16.98 16.04 11.16
N GLY A 320 -17.41 14.89 11.67
CA GLY A 320 -18.82 14.51 11.75
C GLY A 320 -19.45 14.14 10.41
N ASP A 321 -20.71 14.57 10.22
CA ASP A 321 -21.49 14.34 9.00
C ASP A 321 -21.75 15.66 8.25
N PRO A 322 -21.11 15.89 7.08
CA PRO A 322 -21.30 17.11 6.30
C PRO A 322 -22.68 17.21 5.67
N ALA A 323 -23.43 16.11 5.53
CA ALA A 323 -24.77 16.14 4.94
C ALA A 323 -25.80 16.84 5.82
N ALA A 324 -25.52 16.99 7.12
CA ALA A 324 -26.38 17.70 8.07
C ALA A 324 -26.08 19.22 8.15
N SER A 325 -25.10 19.73 7.39
CA SER A 325 -24.64 21.12 7.49
C SER A 325 -25.15 21.98 6.33
N ALA A 326 -25.94 23.02 6.62
CA ALA A 326 -26.44 23.97 5.63
C ALA A 326 -25.30 24.68 4.87
N THR A 327 -24.19 24.99 5.55
CA THR A 327 -23.00 25.62 4.94
C THR A 327 -22.35 24.73 3.89
N VAL A 328 -22.42 23.40 4.06
CA VAL A 328 -21.91 22.46 3.05
C VAL A 328 -22.81 22.44 1.83
N THR A 329 -24.13 22.53 2.02
CA THR A 329 -25.09 22.63 0.91
C THR A 329 -24.82 23.85 0.05
N ASP A 330 -24.67 25.04 0.66
CA ASP A 330 -24.34 26.28 -0.06
C ASP A 330 -23.02 26.15 -0.84
N MET A 331 -21.99 25.56 -0.22
CA MET A 331 -20.70 25.31 -0.86
C MET A 331 -20.80 24.36 -2.06
N ILE A 332 -21.66 23.34 -2.01
CA ILE A 332 -21.89 22.44 -3.14
C ILE A 332 -22.49 23.21 -4.32
N GLU A 333 -23.49 24.06 -4.06
CA GLU A 333 -24.12 24.90 -5.08
C GLU A 333 -23.10 25.85 -5.74
N ASP A 334 -22.28 26.53 -4.94
CA ASP A 334 -21.24 27.43 -5.42
C ASP A 334 -20.19 26.71 -6.29
N LEU A 335 -19.76 25.52 -5.87
CA LEU A 335 -18.80 24.70 -6.63
C LEU A 335 -19.41 24.17 -7.94
N GLN A 336 -20.70 23.81 -7.94
CA GLN A 336 -21.43 23.41 -9.14
C GLN A 336 -21.61 24.58 -10.10
N MET A 337 -21.91 25.78 -9.59
CA MET A 337 -21.96 27.01 -10.39
C MET A 337 -20.60 27.37 -11.01
N ALA A 338 -19.50 27.01 -10.33
CA ALA A 338 -18.15 27.13 -10.87
C ALA A 338 -17.79 26.07 -11.95
N GLY A 339 -18.73 25.17 -12.28
CA GLY A 339 -18.59 24.14 -13.31
C GLY A 339 -17.82 22.89 -12.86
N LEU A 340 -17.68 22.66 -11.57
CA LEU A 340 -16.96 21.51 -11.02
C LEU A 340 -17.88 20.33 -10.75
N GLN A 341 -17.35 19.11 -10.89
CA GLN A 341 -18.04 17.92 -10.41
C GLN A 341 -17.86 17.82 -8.89
N VAL A 342 -18.99 17.82 -8.17
CA VAL A 342 -19.02 17.77 -6.71
C VAL A 342 -19.79 16.54 -6.26
N ASP A 343 -19.20 15.74 -5.38
CA ASP A 343 -19.87 14.61 -4.71
C ASP A 343 -19.82 14.82 -3.19
N LEU A 344 -20.83 14.28 -2.50
CA LEU A 344 -20.95 14.33 -1.04
C LEU A 344 -20.95 12.90 -0.50
N VAL A 345 -20.05 12.64 0.43
CA VAL A 345 -19.99 11.37 1.18
C VAL A 345 -20.42 11.66 2.61
N PRO A 346 -21.62 11.20 3.03
CA PRO A 346 -22.08 11.40 4.39
C PRO A 346 -21.16 10.66 5.38
N GLY A 347 -21.08 11.21 6.59
CA GLY A 347 -20.33 10.66 7.71
C GLY A 347 -21.24 10.20 8.83
N ILE A 348 -20.63 9.70 9.91
CA ILE A 348 -21.36 9.42 11.15
C ILE A 348 -21.38 10.70 11.98
N SER A 349 -22.58 11.20 12.30
CA SER A 349 -22.74 12.36 13.18
C SER A 349 -22.16 12.08 14.58
N GLU A 350 -21.58 13.11 15.22
CA GLU A 350 -21.18 13.05 16.63
C GLU A 350 -22.33 12.61 17.56
N ARG A 351 -23.57 12.95 17.21
CA ARG A 351 -24.74 12.56 18.02
C ARG A 351 -25.03 11.07 17.92
N ALA A 352 -24.81 10.47 16.75
CA ALA A 352 -25.07 9.05 16.49
C ALA A 352 -23.99 8.11 17.02
N SER A 353 -22.81 8.65 17.37
CA SER A 353 -21.66 7.91 17.86
C SER A 353 -21.47 7.96 19.38
N ARG A 354 -22.32 8.72 20.10
CA ARG A 354 -22.32 8.71 21.56
C ARG A 354 -22.72 7.31 22.07
N PRO A 355 -22.02 6.78 23.08
CA PRO A 355 -22.43 5.52 23.70
C PRO A 355 -23.88 5.65 24.19
N PHE A 356 -24.71 4.68 23.85
CA PHE A 356 -26.11 4.67 24.23
C PHE A 356 -26.22 4.65 25.76
N VAL A 357 -26.66 5.76 26.36
CA VAL A 357 -26.92 5.83 27.81
C VAL A 357 -28.41 5.63 28.02
N ALA A 358 -28.80 4.74 28.93
CA ALA A 358 -30.19 4.31 29.16
C ALA A 358 -31.23 5.43 29.39
N ASN A 359 -30.80 6.69 29.58
CA ASN A 359 -31.67 7.86 29.73
C ASN A 359 -32.18 8.46 28.40
N ASP A 360 -31.64 8.06 27.24
CA ASP A 360 -32.01 8.64 25.93
C ASP A 360 -33.43 8.25 25.47
N LEU A 361 -34.06 7.26 26.12
CA LEU A 361 -35.44 6.83 25.89
C LEU A 361 -36.50 7.82 26.42
N SER A 362 -36.09 8.87 27.14
CA SER A 362 -37.00 9.85 27.74
C SER A 362 -37.24 11.12 26.91
N SER A 363 -36.57 11.27 25.76
CA SER A 363 -36.87 12.37 24.84
C SER A 363 -37.97 11.97 23.85
N ASP A 364 -39.00 12.81 23.72
CA ASP A 364 -40.24 12.61 22.95
C ASP A 364 -40.07 12.33 21.43
N ALA A 365 -38.85 12.13 20.93
CA ALA A 365 -38.55 11.96 19.51
C ALA A 365 -38.92 10.56 18.94
N PHE A 366 -39.20 9.56 19.79
CA PHE A 366 -39.56 8.20 19.34
C PHE A 366 -41.05 7.83 19.51
N LYS A 367 -41.90 8.77 19.94
CA LYS A 367 -43.36 8.56 20.03
C LYS A 367 -44.10 9.30 18.92
N GLN A 368 -43.99 8.83 17.69
CA GLN A 368 -45.09 9.01 16.73
C GLN A 368 -45.58 7.64 16.25
N PRO A 369 -46.88 7.31 16.44
CA PRO A 369 -47.41 6.05 15.97
C PRO A 369 -47.48 6.05 14.44
N ILE A 370 -47.00 4.96 13.84
CA ILE A 370 -47.18 4.66 12.42
C ILE A 370 -48.68 4.46 12.20
N THR A 371 -49.38 5.44 11.61
CA THR A 371 -50.75 5.26 11.14
C THR A 371 -50.73 4.43 9.86
N SER A 372 -51.31 3.23 9.91
CA SER A 372 -51.51 2.36 8.75
C SER A 372 -52.67 2.88 7.89
N GLU A 373 -52.37 3.64 6.83
CA GLU A 373 -53.36 3.90 5.77
C GLU A 373 -52.65 4.37 4.48
N ALA A 374 -52.25 3.40 3.64
CA ALA A 374 -52.05 3.57 2.19
C ALA A 374 -51.59 2.25 1.56
N LEU A 375 -52.48 1.25 1.51
CA LEU A 375 -52.29 0.04 0.72
C LEU A 375 -53.59 -0.34 0.01
N VAL A 376 -54.18 0.60 -0.74
CA VAL A 376 -55.18 0.31 -1.78
C VAL A 376 -55.13 1.42 -2.84
N HIS A 377 -54.46 1.18 -3.97
CA HIS A 377 -54.96 1.44 -5.33
C HIS A 377 -53.82 1.40 -6.35
N THR A 378 -53.78 0.31 -7.12
CA THR A 378 -53.74 0.35 -8.59
C THR A 378 -54.25 -1.00 -9.06
N GLY A 379 -55.42 -0.98 -9.70
CA GLY A 379 -55.85 -2.02 -10.64
C GLY A 379 -55.29 -1.75 -12.03
#